data_AF-Q4D1M0-F1
#
_entry.id   AF-Q4D1M0-F1
#
_cell.length_a   1.000
_cell.length_b   1.000
_cell.length_c   1.000
_cell.angle_alpha   90.00
_cell.angle_beta   90.00
_cell.angle_gamma   90.00
#
_symmetry.space_group_name_H-M   'P 1'
#
loop_
_entity.id
_entity.type
_entity.pdbx_description
1 polymer ?
#
loop_
_entity_poly.entity_id
_entity_poly.type
_entity_poly.pdbx_seq_one_letter_code
_entity_poly.pdbx_strand_id
1 'polypeptide(L)'
;MPVYLFILIFFSLFSAFKDAIMSLTPYQLHWSDALIRRVELRLQQVHASLEEFYRKQNYSAVTHTTATVEEDEEQRQQEEGPISSVGSFLLRTCVHSTPLYETQLEHGVGADIAIKIPEEVCSLKEIHDGHYLERRHVFLLKVEKFLKKYNEKMMKKKASKSSATAETEEREMTDEHERRSIVPWEVRRVPFGGGSVKTEKDILRICFLKSRCDKTRREVFHVDVHFQPIALTGRIASVAAVRKHPFYSYLVQEDALMTVHLRKLHELYLKNHLLSRATVFLKCWAYHVGLMARTSGHPEGLSGFHISALLLRLVEEGVILPSMSEENVIRAVWVYLSRGPTHNKINGSWKETPVPAAEERGEVAVLRLAGETMNLFFRSSAAFFQKIVKRAADEALQLPHFSEVFVKFPFQPLQLVMDTCFVVEGLLAYFAETDSTPVVKKTGAAWSPSVQRVQAIQGLVQEALGSRSSYATVWRRGEDSVHVAVQLTTEVEGRNRLTRGPPVEDTEAVEHFNAFWGKDITSTRQFPDGSIHRCVLWSFDDDVGANTTIALSAATVIRRVLEFALRKHLLPTA
;
A
#
# COMPACT_ATOMS: atom_id res chain seq x y z
N MET A 1 11.97 -29.27 -22.31
CA MET A 1 10.51 -29.28 -22.53
C MET A 1 9.91 -30.12 -21.40
N PRO A 2 9.11 -29.54 -20.49
CA PRO A 2 7.72 -29.16 -20.81
C PRO A 2 7.24 -27.84 -20.15
N VAL A 3 6.60 -26.99 -20.95
CA VAL A 3 5.80 -25.82 -20.51
C VAL A 3 4.43 -25.98 -21.15
N TYR A 4 3.55 -26.85 -20.64
CA TYR A 4 2.15 -26.94 -21.12
C TYR A 4 1.32 -27.80 -20.16
N LEU A 5 0.80 -27.28 -19.03
CA LEU A 5 -0.33 -27.94 -18.34
C LEU A 5 -1.03 -27.13 -17.22
N PHE A 6 -1.47 -25.88 -17.43
CA PHE A 6 -2.28 -25.20 -16.38
C PHE A 6 -3.42 -24.27 -16.84
N ILE A 7 -3.76 -24.19 -18.15
CA ILE A 7 -4.72 -23.18 -18.66
C ILE A 7 -6.06 -23.76 -19.17
N LEU A 8 -6.32 -25.05 -19.00
CA LEU A 8 -7.61 -25.64 -19.37
C LEU A 8 -8.19 -26.33 -18.14
N ILE A 9 -9.27 -25.79 -17.56
CA ILE A 9 -10.37 -26.48 -16.84
C ILE A 9 -11.17 -25.45 -16.00
N PHE A 10 -12.29 -24.93 -16.56
CA PHE A 10 -13.68 -24.96 -16.04
C PHE A 10 -14.54 -23.76 -16.45
N PHE A 11 -15.45 -24.06 -17.38
CA PHE A 11 -16.68 -23.33 -17.73
C PHE A 11 -17.77 -23.54 -16.65
N SER A 12 -18.75 -22.63 -16.62
CA SER A 12 -20.11 -22.77 -16.07
C SER A 12 -20.35 -22.33 -14.62
N LEU A 13 -20.96 -21.15 -14.42
CA LEU A 13 -22.31 -20.97 -13.83
C LEU A 13 -22.60 -19.46 -13.62
N PHE A 14 -23.27 -18.82 -14.59
CA PHE A 14 -23.56 -17.38 -14.59
C PHE A 14 -25.03 -17.03 -14.23
N SER A 15 -25.82 -17.96 -13.68
CA SER A 15 -27.29 -17.78 -13.59
C SER A 15 -27.83 -17.29 -12.23
N ALA A 16 -27.10 -17.46 -11.12
CA ALA A 16 -27.57 -17.03 -9.78
C ALA A 16 -27.15 -15.59 -9.38
N PHE A 17 -26.71 -14.79 -10.36
CA PHE A 17 -25.79 -13.67 -10.14
C PHE A 17 -26.41 -12.27 -10.18
N LYS A 18 -27.70 -12.13 -10.51
CA LYS A 18 -28.23 -10.85 -11.01
C LYS A 18 -28.40 -9.76 -9.95
N ASP A 19 -28.87 -10.09 -8.75
CA ASP A 19 -29.35 -9.03 -7.83
C ASP A 19 -28.24 -8.41 -6.94
N ALA A 20 -27.21 -9.18 -6.55
CA ALA A 20 -26.07 -8.64 -5.80
C ALA A 20 -25.05 -7.92 -6.69
N ILE A 21 -24.87 -8.37 -7.95
CA ILE A 21 -23.94 -7.76 -8.91
C ILE A 21 -24.37 -6.34 -9.29
N MET A 22 -25.67 -6.03 -9.34
CA MET A 22 -26.10 -4.69 -9.76
C MET A 22 -25.52 -3.58 -8.86
N SER A 23 -25.22 -3.87 -7.59
CA SER A 23 -24.58 -2.91 -6.68
C SER A 23 -23.06 -2.77 -6.88
N LEU A 24 -22.40 -3.80 -7.40
CA LEU A 24 -20.94 -3.86 -7.58
C LEU A 24 -20.47 -3.46 -8.97
N THR A 25 -21.40 -3.25 -9.91
CA THR A 25 -21.12 -2.91 -11.31
C THR A 25 -19.99 -1.89 -11.53
N PRO A 26 -19.85 -0.81 -10.72
CA PRO A 26 -18.77 0.15 -10.95
C PRO A 26 -17.38 -0.31 -10.47
N TYR A 27 -17.29 -1.32 -9.59
CA TYR A 27 -16.02 -1.82 -9.04
C TYR A 27 -15.52 -3.10 -9.71
N GLN A 28 -16.45 -3.91 -10.23
CA GLN A 28 -16.13 -5.24 -10.73
C GLN A 28 -15.46 -5.18 -12.11
N LEU A 29 -14.28 -5.78 -12.21
CA LEU A 29 -13.69 -6.05 -13.52
C LEU A 29 -14.37 -7.26 -14.14
N HIS A 30 -15.10 -7.06 -15.24
CA HIS A 30 -15.64 -8.16 -16.01
C HIS A 30 -14.51 -8.83 -16.80
N TRP A 31 -13.96 -9.91 -16.24
CA TRP A 31 -12.96 -10.75 -16.89
C TRP A 31 -13.58 -11.53 -18.06
N SER A 32 -13.82 -10.86 -19.19
CA SER A 32 -14.15 -11.56 -20.42
C SER A 32 -12.97 -12.41 -20.89
N ASP A 33 -13.25 -13.53 -21.58
CA ASP A 33 -12.20 -14.39 -22.14
C ASP A 33 -11.23 -13.60 -23.03
N ALA A 34 -11.73 -12.62 -23.77
CA ALA A 34 -10.92 -11.72 -24.59
C ALA A 34 -9.96 -10.87 -23.74
N LEU A 35 -10.41 -10.34 -22.60
CA LEU A 35 -9.55 -9.58 -21.69
C LEU A 35 -8.50 -10.48 -21.03
N ILE A 36 -8.90 -11.67 -20.54
CA ILE A 36 -7.99 -12.65 -19.94
C ILE A 36 -6.88 -13.01 -20.93
N ARG A 37 -7.25 -13.43 -22.15
CA ARG A 37 -6.29 -13.79 -23.20
C ARG A 37 -5.36 -12.65 -23.54
N ARG A 38 -5.87 -11.41 -23.57
CA ARG A 38 -5.05 -10.22 -23.83
C ARG A 38 -4.02 -9.99 -22.71
N VAL A 39 -4.43 -10.08 -21.44
CA VAL A 39 -3.52 -9.93 -20.30
C VAL A 39 -2.47 -11.05 -20.30
N GLU A 40 -2.87 -12.30 -20.53
CA GLU A 40 -1.95 -13.44 -20.64
C GLU A 40 -0.93 -13.27 -21.76
N LEU A 41 -1.37 -12.80 -22.94
CA LEU A 41 -0.47 -12.50 -24.05
C LEU A 41 0.56 -11.42 -23.67
N ARG A 42 0.13 -10.34 -23.00
CA ARG A 42 1.04 -9.28 -22.54
C ARG A 42 2.00 -9.76 -21.46
N LEU A 43 1.53 -10.57 -20.52
CA LEU A 43 2.38 -11.20 -19.50
C LEU A 43 3.45 -12.07 -20.15
N GLN A 44 3.09 -12.89 -21.15
CA GLN A 44 4.05 -13.69 -21.91
C GLN A 44 5.07 -12.84 -22.66
N GLN A 45 4.65 -11.71 -23.25
CA GLN A 45 5.56 -10.77 -23.92
C GLN A 45 6.58 -10.17 -22.94
N VAL A 46 6.12 -9.74 -21.75
CA VAL A 46 7.00 -9.21 -20.70
C VAL A 46 7.92 -10.31 -20.19
N HIS A 47 7.39 -11.50 -19.91
CA HIS A 47 8.14 -12.67 -19.46
C HIS A 47 9.29 -13.00 -20.43
N ALA A 48 9.00 -13.15 -21.72
CA ALA A 48 10.01 -13.45 -22.74
C ALA A 48 11.09 -12.35 -22.83
N SER A 49 10.71 -11.07 -22.65
CA SER A 49 11.68 -9.97 -22.62
C SER A 49 12.61 -10.06 -21.42
N LEU A 50 12.08 -10.45 -20.25
CA LEU A 50 12.85 -10.64 -19.03
C LEU A 50 13.77 -11.87 -19.16
N GLU A 51 13.32 -12.98 -19.73
CA GLU A 51 14.19 -14.13 -20.01
C GLU A 51 15.38 -13.74 -20.90
N GLU A 52 15.14 -12.91 -21.92
CA GLU A 52 16.22 -12.38 -22.77
C GLU A 52 17.18 -11.47 -21.99
N PHE A 53 16.70 -10.72 -21.00
CA PHE A 53 17.54 -9.94 -20.09
C PHE A 53 18.46 -10.85 -19.27
N TYR A 54 17.93 -11.88 -18.62
CA TYR A 54 18.73 -12.84 -17.84
C TYR A 54 19.78 -13.53 -18.71
N ARG A 55 19.38 -13.98 -19.91
CA ARG A 55 20.29 -14.62 -20.87
C ARG A 55 21.42 -13.68 -21.32
N LYS A 56 21.13 -12.42 -21.62
CA LYS A 56 22.15 -11.45 -22.07
C LYS A 56 23.13 -11.02 -21.00
N GLN A 57 22.69 -11.02 -19.74
CA GLN A 57 23.55 -10.70 -18.61
C GLN A 57 24.32 -11.91 -18.07
N ASN A 58 24.11 -13.11 -18.66
CA ASN A 58 24.66 -14.38 -18.18
C ASN A 58 24.35 -14.63 -16.70
N TYR A 59 23.17 -14.22 -16.24
CA TYR A 59 22.73 -14.57 -14.89
C TYR A 59 22.42 -16.05 -14.83
N SER A 60 23.02 -16.75 -13.87
CA SER A 60 22.78 -18.17 -13.67
C SER A 60 21.30 -18.41 -13.36
N ALA A 61 20.71 -19.43 -14.01
CA ALA A 61 19.42 -19.93 -13.56
C ALA A 61 19.65 -20.58 -12.20
N VAL A 62 19.14 -19.96 -11.13
CA VAL A 62 19.34 -20.37 -9.75
C VAL A 62 19.03 -21.85 -9.59
N THR A 63 20.06 -22.65 -9.36
CA THR A 63 19.94 -24.05 -8.93
C THR A 63 19.79 -24.04 -7.41
N HIS A 64 18.66 -24.51 -6.92
CA HIS A 64 18.42 -24.62 -5.47
C HIS A 64 19.27 -25.75 -4.91
N THR A 65 20.32 -25.44 -4.16
CA THR A 65 20.99 -26.41 -3.29
C THR A 65 20.47 -26.22 -1.87
N THR A 66 19.29 -26.77 -1.57
CA THR A 66 18.79 -26.88 -0.19
C THR A 66 19.58 -27.94 0.56
N ALA A 67 20.70 -27.53 1.17
CA ALA A 67 21.42 -28.36 2.12
C ALA A 67 20.81 -28.20 3.51
N THR A 68 19.73 -28.93 3.82
CA THR A 68 19.41 -29.41 5.18
C THR A 68 18.24 -30.40 5.17
N VAL A 69 18.59 -31.67 5.41
CA VAL A 69 18.01 -32.62 6.39
C VAL A 69 16.49 -32.79 6.38
N GLU A 70 16.08 -33.94 5.83
CA GLU A 70 15.00 -34.83 6.28
C GLU A 70 13.73 -34.15 6.81
N GLU A 71 12.78 -33.86 5.92
CA GLU A 71 11.32 -33.98 6.15
C GLU A 71 10.60 -33.76 4.80
N ASP A 72 9.94 -34.81 4.33
CA ASP A 72 9.02 -34.95 3.18
C ASP A 72 9.54 -34.65 1.75
N GLU A 73 10.18 -35.66 1.15
CA GLU A 73 10.64 -35.73 -0.24
C GLU A 73 9.53 -35.81 -1.32
N GLU A 74 8.23 -35.79 -0.98
CA GLU A 74 7.17 -36.12 -1.96
C GLU A 74 6.40 -34.93 -2.56
N GLN A 75 6.63 -33.69 -2.12
CA GLN A 75 6.01 -32.52 -2.76
C GLN A 75 6.99 -31.82 -3.70
N ARG A 76 7.03 -32.35 -4.93
CA ARG A 76 7.65 -31.81 -6.16
C ARG A 76 8.16 -30.37 -6.00
N GLN A 77 9.46 -30.24 -5.72
CA GLN A 77 10.23 -29.04 -6.02
C GLN A 77 10.25 -28.87 -7.55
N GLN A 78 9.18 -28.30 -8.11
CA GLN A 78 9.19 -27.78 -9.46
C GLN A 78 10.23 -26.64 -9.44
N GLU A 79 11.33 -26.81 -10.17
CA GLU A 79 12.36 -25.79 -10.32
C GLU A 79 11.72 -24.48 -10.82
N GLU A 80 11.35 -23.60 -9.90
CA GLU A 80 10.81 -22.30 -10.26
C GLU A 80 11.96 -21.47 -10.83
N GLY A 81 11.89 -21.21 -12.13
CA GLY A 81 12.80 -20.33 -12.83
C GLY A 81 12.92 -18.94 -12.19
N PRO A 82 13.83 -18.09 -12.70
CA PRO A 82 14.09 -16.77 -12.14
C PRO A 82 12.90 -15.80 -12.26
N ILE A 83 11.87 -16.16 -13.03
CA ILE A 83 10.70 -15.33 -13.31
C ILE A 83 9.45 -16.15 -12.97
N SER A 84 8.51 -15.55 -12.25
CA SER A 84 7.26 -16.19 -11.84
C SER A 84 6.10 -15.23 -12.00
N SER A 85 4.99 -15.67 -12.59
CA SER A 85 3.76 -14.88 -12.60
C SER A 85 3.11 -14.94 -11.22
N VAL A 86 2.62 -13.80 -10.74
CA VAL A 86 2.13 -13.62 -9.36
C VAL A 86 0.87 -12.73 -9.34
N GLY A 87 0.28 -12.57 -8.16
CA GLY A 87 -0.67 -11.49 -7.89
C GLY A 87 -2.14 -11.81 -8.09
N SER A 88 -2.98 -10.77 -7.94
CA SER A 88 -4.44 -10.92 -7.91
C SER A 88 -5.03 -11.35 -9.25
N PHE A 89 -4.32 -11.14 -10.37
CA PHE A 89 -4.76 -11.54 -11.71
C PHE A 89 -4.91 -13.06 -11.83
N LEU A 90 -3.90 -13.80 -11.37
CA LEU A 90 -3.92 -15.27 -11.36
C LEU A 90 -4.98 -15.81 -10.42
N LEU A 91 -5.25 -15.10 -9.33
CA LEU A 91 -6.29 -15.42 -8.36
C LEU A 91 -7.70 -15.02 -8.85
N ARG A 92 -7.81 -14.30 -9.97
CA ARG A 92 -9.06 -13.70 -10.49
C ARG A 92 -9.78 -12.80 -9.47
N THR A 93 -9.03 -12.20 -8.54
CA THR A 93 -9.56 -11.32 -7.48
C THR A 93 -9.20 -9.84 -7.69
N CYS A 94 -8.83 -9.44 -8.90
CA CYS A 94 -8.61 -8.01 -9.20
C CYS A 94 -9.93 -7.24 -9.24
N VAL A 95 -9.89 -6.01 -8.75
CA VAL A 95 -11.00 -5.06 -8.77
C VAL A 95 -10.52 -3.72 -9.30
N HIS A 96 -11.43 -2.93 -9.87
CA HIS A 96 -11.09 -1.56 -10.24
C HIS A 96 -10.79 -0.74 -9.00
N SER A 97 -9.73 0.05 -9.06
CA SER A 97 -9.35 0.97 -8.00
C SER A 97 -10.10 2.29 -8.09
N THR A 98 -11.35 2.31 -8.56
CA THR A 98 -12.22 3.49 -8.67
C THR A 98 -13.45 3.17 -9.51
N PRO A 99 -14.62 3.70 -9.17
CA PRO A 99 -15.79 3.64 -10.05
C PRO A 99 -15.66 4.58 -11.26
N LEU A 100 -14.76 5.57 -11.20
CA LEU A 100 -14.61 6.61 -12.21
C LEU A 100 -13.67 6.13 -13.33
N TYR A 101 -14.21 5.94 -14.52
CA TYR A 101 -13.53 5.38 -15.69
C TYR A 101 -12.21 6.10 -16.03
N GLU A 102 -12.17 7.43 -15.90
CA GLU A 102 -10.97 8.23 -16.16
C GLU A 102 -9.81 7.81 -15.26
N THR A 103 -10.07 7.66 -13.96
CA THR A 103 -9.07 7.20 -12.99
C THR A 103 -8.76 5.71 -13.12
N GLN A 104 -9.68 4.89 -13.66
CA GLN A 104 -9.39 3.50 -14.00
C GLN A 104 -8.36 3.39 -15.12
N LEU A 105 -8.35 4.32 -16.09
CA LEU A 105 -7.34 4.34 -17.16
C LEU A 105 -5.96 4.74 -16.65
N GLU A 106 -5.90 5.59 -15.62
CA GLU A 106 -4.64 6.01 -15.00
C GLU A 106 -4.04 4.95 -14.10
N HIS A 107 -4.88 4.30 -13.30
CA HIS A 107 -4.44 3.33 -12.30
C HIS A 107 -4.46 1.89 -12.79
N GLY A 108 -5.35 1.56 -13.73
CA GLY A 108 -5.52 0.25 -14.34
C GLY A 108 -5.74 -0.91 -13.37
N VAL A 109 -6.01 -2.08 -13.93
CA VAL A 109 -5.90 -3.35 -13.19
C VAL A 109 -4.52 -3.96 -13.44
N GLY A 110 -3.81 -4.31 -12.37
CA GLY A 110 -2.47 -4.87 -12.47
C GLY A 110 -2.49 -6.40 -12.56
N ALA A 111 -1.68 -6.95 -13.46
CA ALA A 111 -1.14 -8.29 -13.32
C ALA A 111 0.30 -8.20 -12.83
N ASP A 112 0.80 -9.20 -12.12
CA ASP A 112 2.09 -9.12 -11.45
C ASP A 112 3.06 -10.20 -11.97
N ILE A 113 4.34 -9.85 -12.09
CA ILE A 113 5.46 -10.76 -12.35
C ILE A 113 6.51 -10.53 -11.27
N ALA A 114 7.05 -11.59 -10.69
CA ALA A 114 8.16 -11.57 -9.77
C ALA A 114 9.43 -12.03 -10.47
N ILE A 115 10.54 -11.35 -10.24
CA ILE A 115 11.86 -11.77 -10.70
C ILE A 115 12.84 -11.91 -9.53
N LYS A 116 13.64 -12.98 -9.55
CA LYS A 116 14.65 -13.27 -8.53
C LYS A 116 15.94 -12.52 -8.84
N ILE A 117 16.36 -11.62 -7.96
CA ILE A 117 17.64 -10.92 -8.06
C ILE A 117 18.76 -11.98 -7.99
N PRO A 118 19.62 -12.05 -9.02
CA PRO A 118 20.73 -12.99 -9.05
C PRO A 118 21.72 -12.76 -7.90
N GLU A 119 22.39 -13.82 -7.45
CA GLU A 119 23.41 -13.73 -6.39
C GLU A 119 24.57 -12.81 -6.79
N GLU A 120 24.89 -12.77 -8.09
CA GLU A 120 25.92 -11.90 -8.67
C GLU A 120 25.58 -10.40 -8.53
N VAL A 121 24.32 -10.08 -8.23
CA VAL A 121 23.83 -8.71 -8.04
C VAL A 121 23.63 -8.38 -6.56
N CYS A 122 23.11 -9.33 -5.78
CA CYS A 122 22.92 -9.19 -4.35
C CYS A 122 23.18 -10.54 -3.67
N SER A 123 24.33 -10.65 -3.03
CA SER A 123 24.71 -11.82 -2.25
C SER A 123 23.93 -11.91 -0.94
N LEU A 124 23.84 -13.10 -0.36
CA LEU A 124 23.21 -13.29 0.95
C LEU A 124 23.87 -12.44 2.04
N LYS A 125 25.20 -12.28 1.97
CA LYS A 125 25.96 -11.44 2.89
C LYS A 125 25.51 -9.97 2.83
N GLU A 126 25.26 -9.45 1.63
CA GLU A 126 24.78 -8.07 1.46
C GLU A 126 23.37 -7.86 2.02
N ILE A 127 22.52 -8.90 2.01
CA ILE A 127 21.21 -8.84 2.67
C ILE A 127 21.40 -8.75 4.20
N HIS A 128 22.31 -9.53 4.76
CA HIS A 128 22.64 -9.47 6.19
C HIS A 128 23.27 -8.16 6.64
N ASP A 129 24.09 -7.56 5.77
CA ASP A 129 24.77 -6.30 6.04
C ASP A 129 23.87 -5.06 5.81
N GLY A 130 22.61 -5.23 5.41
CA GLY A 130 21.66 -4.13 5.24
C GLY A 130 21.61 -3.51 3.84
N HIS A 131 22.33 -4.09 2.86
CA HIS A 131 22.52 -3.52 1.52
C HIS A 131 21.47 -3.95 0.49
N TYR A 132 20.56 -4.88 0.83
CA TYR A 132 19.52 -5.39 -0.09
C TYR A 132 18.75 -4.30 -0.85
N LEU A 133 18.22 -3.28 -0.17
CA LEU A 133 17.36 -2.27 -0.80
C LEU A 133 18.12 -1.44 -1.85
N GLU A 134 19.39 -1.10 -1.56
CA GLU A 134 20.27 -0.40 -2.48
C GLU A 134 20.58 -1.28 -3.70
N ARG A 135 20.99 -2.55 -3.49
CA ARG A 135 21.27 -3.51 -4.57
C ARG A 135 20.04 -3.79 -5.43
N ARG A 136 18.88 -3.95 -4.79
CA ARG A 136 17.57 -4.08 -5.44
C ARG A 136 17.26 -2.88 -6.31
N HIS A 137 17.48 -1.65 -5.84
CA HIS A 137 17.26 -0.44 -6.62
C HIS A 137 18.20 -0.37 -7.83
N VAL A 138 19.50 -0.65 -7.65
CA VAL A 138 20.47 -0.71 -8.76
C VAL A 138 20.06 -1.74 -9.81
N PHE A 139 19.57 -2.91 -9.38
CA PHE A 139 19.08 -3.94 -10.29
C PHE A 139 17.81 -3.50 -11.04
N LEU A 140 16.87 -2.87 -10.33
CA LEU A 140 15.66 -2.30 -10.92
C LEU A 140 15.99 -1.31 -12.04
N LEU A 141 16.96 -0.40 -11.83
CA LEU A 141 17.40 0.55 -12.86
C LEU A 141 18.01 -0.15 -14.09
N LYS A 142 18.74 -1.26 -13.89
CA LYS A 142 19.27 -2.09 -15.00
C LYS A 142 18.13 -2.71 -15.81
N VAL A 143 17.12 -3.27 -15.14
CA VAL A 143 15.94 -3.88 -15.79
C VAL A 143 15.12 -2.81 -16.53
N GLU A 144 14.88 -1.65 -15.91
CA GLU A 144 14.17 -0.52 -16.53
C GLU A 144 14.85 -0.09 -17.84
N LYS A 145 16.15 0.15 -17.79
CA LYS A 145 16.95 0.54 -18.96
C LYS A 145 16.89 -0.53 -20.05
N PHE A 146 16.90 -1.81 -19.68
CA PHE A 146 16.76 -2.90 -20.63
C PHE A 146 15.39 -2.91 -21.30
N LEU A 147 14.29 -2.85 -20.52
CA LEU A 147 12.92 -2.93 -21.04
C LEU A 147 12.58 -1.76 -21.96
N LYS A 148 13.04 -0.54 -21.65
CA LYS A 148 12.90 0.63 -22.53
C LYS A 148 13.62 0.41 -23.88
N LYS A 149 14.89 -0.03 -23.84
CA LYS A 149 15.66 -0.35 -25.05
C LYS A 149 15.06 -1.52 -25.85
N TYR A 150 14.49 -2.51 -25.16
CA TYR A 150 13.84 -3.65 -25.78
C TYR A 150 12.63 -3.21 -26.60
N ASN A 151 11.77 -2.38 -25.99
CA ASN A 151 10.60 -1.80 -26.63
C ASN A 151 10.97 -0.99 -27.88
N GLU A 152 11.94 -0.07 -27.76
CA GLU A 152 12.41 0.74 -28.88
C GLU A 152 12.90 -0.13 -30.06
N LYS A 153 13.68 -1.18 -29.77
CA LYS A 153 14.16 -2.12 -30.81
C LYS A 153 13.02 -2.88 -31.46
N MET A 154 12.04 -3.33 -30.68
CA MET A 154 10.86 -4.02 -31.19
C MET A 154 10.01 -3.12 -32.09
N MET A 155 9.82 -1.85 -31.71
CA MET A 155 9.10 -0.86 -32.51
C MET A 155 9.84 -0.50 -33.81
N LYS A 156 11.17 -0.37 -33.78
CA LYS A 156 11.99 -0.16 -34.99
C LYS A 156 11.88 -1.33 -35.98
N LYS A 157 11.93 -2.57 -35.48
CA LYS A 157 11.74 -3.78 -36.32
C LYS A 157 10.35 -3.88 -36.93
N LYS A 158 9.32 -3.36 -36.24
CA LYS A 158 7.95 -3.30 -36.76
C LYS A 158 7.85 -2.29 -37.90
N ALA A 159 8.39 -1.08 -37.71
CA ALA A 159 8.40 -0.02 -38.73
C ALA A 159 9.14 -0.44 -40.00
N SER A 160 10.26 -1.18 -39.89
CA SER A 160 11.00 -1.68 -41.05
C SER A 160 10.27 -2.80 -41.81
N LYS A 161 9.36 -3.55 -41.15
CA LYS A 161 8.57 -4.60 -41.81
C LYS A 161 7.30 -4.05 -42.45
N SER A 162 6.67 -3.03 -41.86
CA SER A 162 5.48 -2.40 -42.44
C SER A 162 5.77 -1.66 -43.75
N SER A 163 6.99 -1.14 -43.95
CA SER A 163 7.37 -0.51 -45.22
C SER A 163 7.58 -1.48 -46.39
N ALA A 164 7.72 -2.79 -46.12
CA ALA A 164 7.95 -3.81 -47.15
C ALA A 164 6.68 -4.54 -47.60
N THR A 165 5.54 -4.29 -46.94
CA THR A 165 4.28 -5.05 -47.13
C THR A 165 3.07 -4.12 -47.13
N ALA A 166 3.23 -2.90 -47.64
CA ALA A 166 2.23 -1.83 -47.56
C ALA A 166 1.10 -1.91 -48.61
N GLU A 167 1.08 -2.96 -49.43
CA GLU A 167 0.00 -3.23 -50.37
C GLU A 167 -0.65 -4.55 -49.95
N THR A 168 -1.99 -4.58 -49.80
CA THR A 168 -2.83 -5.79 -49.70
C THR A 168 -3.33 -6.29 -48.32
N GLU A 169 -3.35 -5.52 -47.22
CA GLU A 169 -4.03 -5.98 -45.97
C GLU A 169 -4.94 -4.93 -45.31
N GLU A 170 -5.95 -4.46 -46.05
CA GLU A 170 -7.15 -3.83 -45.48
C GLU A 170 -8.34 -4.80 -45.56
N ARG A 171 -8.43 -5.78 -44.65
CA ARG A 171 -9.71 -6.45 -44.33
C ARG A 171 -9.55 -7.38 -43.11
N GLU A 172 -10.40 -7.12 -42.11
CA GLU A 172 -10.69 -7.93 -40.93
C GLU A 172 -9.53 -8.16 -39.93
N MET A 173 -9.53 -7.36 -38.85
CA MET A 173 -8.79 -7.67 -37.61
C MET A 173 -9.35 -8.97 -37.00
N THR A 174 -8.82 -10.11 -37.43
CA THR A 174 -9.07 -11.40 -36.78
C THR A 174 -8.27 -11.49 -35.47
N ASP A 175 -8.80 -12.27 -34.52
CA ASP A 175 -8.20 -12.54 -33.20
C ASP A 175 -6.73 -13.04 -33.30
N GLU A 176 -6.36 -13.62 -34.45
CA GLU A 176 -4.99 -14.05 -34.74
C GLU A 176 -4.01 -12.90 -35.01
N HIS A 177 -4.48 -11.79 -35.56
CA HIS A 177 -3.62 -10.65 -35.86
C HIS A 177 -3.23 -9.90 -34.56
N GLU A 178 -4.12 -9.86 -33.56
CA GLU A 178 -3.80 -9.35 -32.21
C GLU A 178 -2.70 -10.20 -31.55
N ARG A 179 -2.72 -11.53 -31.70
CA ARG A 179 -1.71 -12.46 -31.12
C ARG A 179 -0.28 -12.19 -31.57
N ARG A 180 -0.08 -11.73 -32.81
CA ARG A 180 1.25 -11.43 -33.37
C ARG A 180 1.63 -9.95 -33.31
N SER A 181 0.69 -9.07 -32.99
CA SER A 181 0.95 -7.64 -32.95
C SER A 181 1.83 -7.26 -31.75
N ILE A 182 3.06 -6.81 -32.04
CA ILE A 182 3.89 -6.09 -31.07
C ILE A 182 3.18 -4.78 -30.76
N VAL A 183 2.87 -4.56 -29.49
CA VAL A 183 2.20 -3.36 -28.99
C VAL A 183 3.20 -2.51 -28.21
N PRO A 184 3.29 -1.20 -28.50
CA PRO A 184 4.17 -0.32 -27.74
C PRO A 184 3.79 -0.31 -26.27
N TRP A 185 4.77 -0.29 -25.38
CA TRP A 185 4.54 -0.12 -23.95
C TRP A 185 5.38 1.00 -23.35
N GLU A 186 4.94 1.50 -22.20
CA GLU A 186 5.63 2.51 -21.40
C GLU A 186 6.08 1.87 -20.08
N VAL A 187 7.35 2.05 -19.72
CA VAL A 187 7.90 1.55 -18.44
C VAL A 187 7.97 2.70 -17.46
N ARG A 188 7.31 2.55 -16.31
CA ARG A 188 7.23 3.53 -15.23
C ARG A 188 7.79 2.94 -13.96
N ARG A 189 8.56 3.72 -13.20
CA ARG A 189 8.85 3.40 -11.80
C ARG A 189 7.68 3.88 -10.96
N VAL A 190 7.16 3.02 -10.10
CA VAL A 190 6.08 3.37 -9.17
C VAL A 190 6.42 2.87 -7.77
N PRO A 191 6.08 3.63 -6.72
CA PRO A 191 6.20 3.16 -5.34
C PRO A 191 5.45 1.84 -5.13
N PHE A 192 6.07 0.93 -4.40
CA PHE A 192 5.43 -0.34 -4.03
C PHE A 192 4.14 -0.08 -3.23
N GLY A 193 3.06 -0.80 -3.53
CA GLY A 193 1.76 -0.63 -2.86
C GLY A 193 0.87 0.50 -3.42
N GLY A 194 1.35 1.28 -4.39
CA GLY A 194 0.53 2.20 -5.20
C GLY A 194 0.10 3.51 -4.53
N GLY A 195 0.57 3.83 -3.33
CA GLY A 195 0.50 5.18 -2.77
C GLY A 195 1.72 5.99 -3.22
N SER A 196 1.58 7.27 -3.54
CA SER A 196 2.68 8.17 -3.96
C SER A 196 3.80 8.30 -2.92
N VAL A 197 3.60 7.76 -1.71
CA VAL A 197 4.43 8.00 -0.53
C VAL A 197 5.37 6.85 -0.18
N LYS A 198 5.16 5.64 -0.73
CA LYS A 198 5.96 4.47 -0.34
C LYS A 198 7.34 4.49 -1.02
N THR A 199 8.19 5.45 -0.66
CA THR A 199 9.55 5.62 -1.18
C THR A 199 10.54 4.57 -0.68
N GLU A 200 10.08 3.60 0.10
CA GLU A 200 10.93 2.51 0.62
C GLU A 200 11.44 1.60 -0.51
N LYS A 201 10.58 1.36 -1.51
CA LYS A 201 10.85 0.47 -2.64
C LYS A 201 10.04 0.90 -3.85
N ASP A 202 10.67 0.88 -5.01
CA ASP A 202 9.99 0.98 -6.30
C ASP A 202 9.74 -0.40 -6.91
N ILE A 203 8.76 -0.46 -7.80
CA ILE A 203 8.56 -1.54 -8.78
C ILE A 203 8.51 -0.95 -10.19
N LEU A 204 8.60 -1.80 -11.21
CA LEU A 204 8.41 -1.36 -12.59
C LEU A 204 6.99 -1.68 -13.04
N ARG A 205 6.25 -0.66 -13.47
CA ARG A 205 4.95 -0.80 -14.09
C ARG A 205 5.07 -0.67 -15.60
N ILE A 206 4.54 -1.65 -16.33
CA ILE A 206 4.51 -1.68 -17.79
C ILE A 206 3.07 -1.42 -18.24
N CYS A 207 2.85 -0.27 -18.87
CA CYS A 207 1.55 0.13 -19.42
C CYS A 207 1.55 -0.05 -20.93
N PHE A 208 0.56 -0.76 -21.48
CA PHE A 208 0.46 -1.01 -22.92
C PHE A 208 -0.31 0.10 -23.63
N LEU A 209 0.10 0.46 -24.84
CA LEU A 209 -0.44 1.57 -25.62
C LEU A 209 -1.12 1.05 -26.90
N LYS A 210 -2.43 1.25 -27.02
CA LYS A 210 -3.22 0.92 -28.21
C LYS A 210 -3.45 2.16 -29.06
N SER A 211 -3.18 2.08 -30.36
CA SER A 211 -3.59 3.11 -31.31
C SER A 211 -5.07 2.92 -31.64
N ARG A 212 -5.90 3.95 -31.49
CA ARG A 212 -7.29 3.96 -31.94
C ARG A 212 -7.67 5.35 -32.45
N CYS A 213 -7.97 5.47 -33.73
CA CYS A 213 -8.43 6.72 -34.39
C CYS A 213 -7.52 7.93 -34.08
N ASP A 214 -6.25 7.85 -34.48
CA ASP A 214 -5.21 8.89 -34.32
C ASP A 214 -4.86 9.29 -32.88
N LYS A 215 -5.45 8.63 -31.88
CA LYS A 215 -5.11 8.83 -30.46
C LYS A 215 -4.52 7.55 -29.88
N THR A 216 -3.37 7.70 -29.23
CA THR A 216 -2.77 6.62 -28.43
C THR A 216 -3.52 6.55 -27.10
N ARG A 217 -4.17 5.42 -26.83
CA ARG A 217 -4.86 5.15 -25.56
C ARG A 217 -4.10 4.08 -24.78
N ARG A 218 -4.04 4.21 -23.46
CA ARG A 218 -3.56 3.12 -22.59
C ARG A 218 -4.57 1.99 -22.55
N GLU A 219 -4.08 0.76 -22.53
CA GLU A 219 -4.91 -0.38 -22.13
C GLU A 219 -5.31 -0.20 -20.66
N VAL A 220 -6.49 -0.71 -20.28
CA VAL A 220 -7.07 -0.58 -18.92
C VAL A 220 -6.29 -1.41 -17.88
N PHE A 221 -5.23 -2.12 -18.30
CA PHE A 221 -4.41 -2.94 -17.43
C PHE A 221 -2.91 -2.65 -17.62
N HIS A 222 -2.13 -3.06 -16.63
CA HIS A 222 -0.68 -2.94 -16.62
C HIS A 222 -0.05 -4.23 -16.07
N VAL A 223 1.25 -4.41 -16.29
CA VAL A 223 2.04 -5.47 -15.67
C VAL A 223 3.04 -4.85 -14.69
N ASP A 224 2.93 -5.21 -13.41
CA ASP A 224 3.83 -4.78 -12.35
C ASP A 224 4.94 -5.84 -12.16
N VAL A 225 6.20 -5.42 -12.21
CA VAL A 225 7.39 -6.26 -12.04
C VAL A 225 7.98 -6.04 -10.65
N HIS A 226 7.90 -7.09 -9.85
CA HIS A 226 8.37 -7.18 -8.48
C HIS A 226 9.73 -7.88 -8.42
N PHE A 227 10.51 -7.58 -7.40
CA PHE A 227 11.88 -8.07 -7.25
C PHE A 227 12.00 -8.85 -5.95
N GLN A 228 12.55 -10.07 -6.02
CA GLN A 228 12.73 -10.96 -4.89
C GLN A 228 14.22 -11.21 -4.64
N PRO A 229 14.68 -11.33 -3.39
CA PRO A 229 16.05 -11.79 -3.13
C PRO A 229 16.24 -13.23 -3.61
N ILE A 230 17.49 -13.63 -3.88
CA ILE A 230 17.83 -15.04 -4.01
C ILE A 230 17.55 -15.74 -2.67
N ALA A 231 16.92 -16.92 -2.75
CA ALA A 231 16.24 -17.65 -1.68
C ALA A 231 16.66 -17.28 -0.23
N LEU A 232 15.72 -16.69 0.53
CA LEU A 232 15.79 -16.76 1.99
C LEU A 232 15.34 -18.16 2.39
N THR A 233 16.27 -19.04 2.76
CA THR A 233 15.89 -20.28 3.45
C THR A 233 15.11 -19.91 4.73
N GLY A 234 14.20 -20.77 5.20
CA GLY A 234 13.34 -20.46 6.36
C GLY A 234 14.10 -20.00 7.61
N ARG A 235 15.39 -20.35 7.74
CA ARG A 235 16.29 -19.84 8.79
C ARG A 235 16.72 -18.39 8.59
N ILE A 236 16.87 -17.94 7.36
CA ILE A 236 17.29 -16.57 7.00
C ILE A 236 16.09 -15.62 7.06
N ALA A 237 14.88 -16.12 6.76
CA ALA A 237 13.64 -15.41 7.09
C ALA A 237 13.47 -15.22 8.60
N SER A 238 14.01 -16.13 9.43
CA SER A 238 14.05 -15.97 10.89
C SER A 238 15.09 -14.90 11.30
N VAL A 239 14.60 -13.67 11.47
CA VAL A 239 14.97 -12.50 12.30
C VAL A 239 16.45 -12.29 12.72
N ALA A 240 17.25 -13.32 13.04
CA ALA A 240 18.56 -13.21 13.69
C ALA A 240 19.61 -12.33 12.99
N ALA A 241 19.69 -12.36 11.66
CA ALA A 241 20.71 -11.60 10.95
C ALA A 241 20.21 -10.26 10.37
N VAL A 242 18.88 -10.10 10.22
CA VAL A 242 18.26 -8.83 9.79
C VAL A 242 17.89 -7.92 10.98
N ARG A 243 18.02 -8.47 12.19
CA ARG A 243 17.64 -7.91 13.51
C ARG A 243 18.12 -6.51 13.85
N LYS A 244 19.12 -5.95 13.17
CA LYS A 244 19.58 -4.58 13.47
C LYS A 244 18.47 -3.55 13.23
N HIS A 245 17.57 -3.81 12.26
CA HIS A 245 16.50 -2.88 11.88
C HIS A 245 15.20 -3.65 11.59
N PRO A 246 14.22 -3.66 12.53
CA PRO A 246 12.96 -4.41 12.37
C PRO A 246 12.22 -4.06 11.08
N PHE A 247 12.19 -2.78 10.70
CA PHE A 247 11.52 -2.34 9.48
C PHE A 247 12.18 -2.88 8.21
N TYR A 248 13.51 -2.79 8.12
CA TYR A 248 14.28 -3.37 7.02
C TYR A 248 14.05 -4.88 6.91
N SER A 249 13.94 -5.58 8.05
CA SER A 249 13.61 -7.01 8.08
C SER A 249 12.29 -7.31 7.39
N TYR A 250 11.26 -6.54 7.71
CA TYR A 250 9.95 -6.71 7.08
C TYR A 250 9.94 -6.36 5.60
N LEU A 251 10.73 -5.37 5.18
CA LEU A 251 10.92 -5.08 3.76
C LEU A 251 11.57 -6.25 3.03
N VAL A 252 12.63 -6.85 3.56
CA VAL A 252 13.27 -8.00 2.92
C VAL A 252 12.32 -9.21 2.89
N GLN A 253 11.62 -9.49 3.98
CA GLN A 253 10.66 -10.58 4.09
C GLN A 253 9.46 -10.40 3.15
N GLU A 254 8.95 -9.18 2.97
CA GLU A 254 7.85 -8.88 2.04
C GLU A 254 8.18 -9.31 0.61
N ASP A 255 9.38 -9.00 0.12
CA ASP A 255 9.79 -9.35 -1.24
C ASP A 255 10.04 -10.86 -1.37
N ALA A 256 10.61 -11.48 -0.34
CA ALA A 256 10.97 -12.90 -0.34
C ALA A 256 9.76 -13.84 -0.21
N LEU A 257 8.79 -13.50 0.64
CA LEU A 257 7.66 -14.37 0.95
C LEU A 257 6.47 -14.15 0.00
N MET A 258 6.50 -13.12 -0.85
CA MET A 258 5.40 -12.80 -1.77
C MET A 258 4.90 -13.99 -2.59
N THR A 259 5.80 -14.75 -3.23
CA THR A 259 5.43 -15.94 -4.04
C THR A 259 4.86 -17.06 -3.18
N VAL A 260 5.40 -17.25 -1.97
CA VAL A 260 4.90 -18.25 -0.99
C VAL A 260 3.48 -17.91 -0.56
N HIS A 261 3.22 -16.66 -0.17
CA HIS A 261 1.89 -16.20 0.24
C HIS A 261 0.87 -16.33 -0.89
N LEU A 262 1.26 -15.97 -2.11
CA LEU A 262 0.37 -16.07 -3.26
C LEU A 262 0.06 -17.51 -3.64
N ARG A 263 1.00 -18.44 -3.46
CA ARG A 263 0.74 -19.87 -3.65
C ARG A 263 -0.29 -20.39 -2.65
N LYS A 264 -0.13 -20.06 -1.36
CA LYS A 264 -1.13 -20.36 -0.31
C LYS A 264 -2.51 -19.81 -0.67
N LEU A 265 -2.58 -18.55 -1.13
CA LEU A 265 -3.83 -17.93 -1.56
C LEU A 265 -4.42 -18.61 -2.81
N HIS A 266 -3.58 -19.00 -3.77
CA HIS A 266 -4.01 -19.72 -4.96
C HIS A 266 -4.63 -21.07 -4.61
N GLU A 267 -3.96 -21.85 -3.76
CA GLU A 267 -4.49 -23.13 -3.27
C GLU A 267 -5.81 -22.95 -2.52
N LEU A 268 -5.94 -21.89 -1.72
CA LEU A 268 -7.16 -21.57 -1.00
C LEU A 268 -8.33 -21.28 -1.96
N TYR A 269 -8.11 -20.40 -2.94
CA TYR A 269 -9.17 -19.99 -3.88
C TYR A 269 -9.51 -21.06 -4.92
N LEU A 270 -8.55 -21.90 -5.30
CA LEU A 270 -8.81 -23.09 -6.13
C LEU A 270 -9.76 -24.07 -5.42
N LYS A 271 -9.60 -24.24 -4.11
CA LYS A 271 -10.44 -25.15 -3.30
C LYS A 271 -11.82 -24.55 -2.99
N ASN A 272 -11.93 -23.23 -2.90
CA ASN A 272 -13.18 -22.57 -2.51
C ASN A 272 -13.45 -21.26 -3.26
N HIS A 273 -14.34 -21.35 -4.25
CA HIS A 273 -14.78 -20.21 -5.07
C HIS A 273 -15.56 -19.15 -4.27
N LEU A 274 -16.25 -19.52 -3.19
CA LEU A 274 -16.98 -18.56 -2.34
C LEU A 274 -16.00 -17.62 -1.62
N LEU A 275 -14.85 -18.13 -1.21
CA LEU A 275 -13.79 -17.31 -0.61
C LEU A 275 -13.22 -16.31 -1.62
N SER A 276 -13.05 -16.72 -2.88
CA SER A 276 -12.61 -15.81 -3.95
C SER A 276 -13.61 -14.66 -4.16
N ARG A 277 -14.92 -14.97 -4.18
CA ARG A 277 -15.99 -13.96 -4.28
C ARG A 277 -16.03 -13.02 -3.07
N ALA A 278 -15.98 -13.58 -1.86
CA ALA A 278 -15.91 -12.79 -0.63
C ALA A 278 -14.69 -11.85 -0.61
N THR A 279 -13.53 -12.32 -1.08
CA THR A 279 -12.33 -11.48 -1.23
C THR A 279 -12.56 -10.33 -2.20
N VAL A 280 -13.20 -10.58 -3.35
CA VAL A 280 -13.55 -9.52 -4.31
C VAL A 280 -14.47 -8.49 -3.64
N PHE A 281 -15.53 -8.95 -2.96
CA PHE A 281 -16.44 -8.07 -2.23
C PHE A 281 -15.69 -7.22 -1.20
N LEU A 282 -14.87 -7.83 -0.35
CA LEU A 282 -14.11 -7.15 0.70
C LEU A 282 -13.10 -6.14 0.13
N LYS A 283 -12.49 -6.44 -1.02
CA LYS A 283 -11.63 -5.50 -1.74
C LYS A 283 -12.43 -4.29 -2.24
N CYS A 284 -13.60 -4.51 -2.85
CA CYS A 284 -14.51 -3.44 -3.27
C CYS A 284 -14.98 -2.60 -2.08
N TRP A 285 -15.35 -3.23 -0.97
CA TRP A 285 -15.76 -2.56 0.26
C TRP A 285 -14.63 -1.68 0.81
N ALA A 286 -13.44 -2.25 1.02
CA ALA A 286 -12.30 -1.51 1.57
C ALA A 286 -11.84 -0.38 0.65
N TYR A 287 -12.01 -0.55 -0.66
CA TYR A 287 -11.85 0.54 -1.62
C TYR A 287 -12.91 1.63 -1.41
N HIS A 288 -14.19 1.23 -1.34
CA HIS A 288 -15.33 2.12 -1.27
C HIS A 288 -15.32 3.03 -0.04
N VAL A 289 -14.92 2.49 1.10
CA VAL A 289 -14.78 3.21 2.38
C VAL A 289 -13.37 3.82 2.57
N GLY A 290 -12.57 3.90 1.52
CA GLY A 290 -11.29 4.63 1.52
C GLY A 290 -10.13 3.96 2.27
N LEU A 291 -10.27 2.73 2.75
CA LEU A 291 -9.25 2.01 3.52
C LEU A 291 -8.03 1.59 2.69
N MET A 292 -8.17 1.50 1.37
CA MET A 292 -7.08 1.07 0.50
C MET A 292 -5.99 2.15 0.39
N ALA A 293 -4.71 1.77 0.42
CA ALA A 293 -3.60 2.69 0.19
C ALA A 293 -3.69 3.36 -1.20
N ARG A 294 -4.21 2.63 -2.19
CA ARG A 294 -4.44 3.16 -3.55
C ARG A 294 -5.55 4.23 -3.62
N THR A 295 -6.55 4.20 -2.73
CA THR A 295 -7.62 5.22 -2.68
C THR A 295 -7.23 6.43 -1.87
N SER A 296 -6.71 6.18 -0.68
CA SER A 296 -6.41 7.23 0.28
C SER A 296 -5.10 7.95 -0.06
N GLY A 297 -4.18 7.27 -0.76
CA GLY A 297 -2.78 7.67 -0.86
C GLY A 297 -2.00 7.43 0.44
N HIS A 298 -2.66 6.97 1.50
CA HIS A 298 -2.08 6.83 2.82
C HIS A 298 -1.16 5.60 2.89
N PRO A 299 0.08 5.73 3.40
CA PRO A 299 1.05 4.63 3.44
C PRO A 299 0.59 3.46 4.32
N GLU A 300 -0.16 3.75 5.40
CA GLU A 300 -0.72 2.75 6.32
C GLU A 300 -1.99 2.07 5.81
N GLY A 301 -2.53 2.51 4.66
CA GLY A 301 -3.74 1.94 4.08
C GLY A 301 -3.58 0.47 3.71
N LEU A 302 -4.70 -0.25 3.71
CA LEU A 302 -4.76 -1.66 3.36
C LEU A 302 -4.46 -1.86 1.86
N SER A 303 -4.09 -3.08 1.48
CA SER A 303 -3.90 -3.47 0.10
C SER A 303 -4.82 -4.65 -0.22
N GLY A 304 -5.04 -4.93 -1.50
CA GLY A 304 -5.77 -6.13 -1.90
C GLY A 304 -5.12 -7.43 -1.39
N PHE A 305 -3.80 -7.42 -1.19
CA PHE A 305 -3.08 -8.50 -0.56
C PHE A 305 -3.42 -8.62 0.93
N HIS A 306 -3.43 -7.52 1.68
CA HIS A 306 -3.79 -7.53 3.12
C HIS A 306 -5.18 -8.14 3.36
N ILE A 307 -6.18 -7.77 2.54
CA ILE A 307 -7.53 -8.36 2.62
C ILE A 307 -7.50 -9.87 2.35
N SER A 308 -6.73 -10.31 1.36
CA SER A 308 -6.58 -11.74 1.05
C SER A 308 -5.88 -12.51 2.17
N ALA A 309 -4.83 -11.92 2.75
CA ALA A 309 -4.08 -12.52 3.85
C ALA A 309 -4.89 -12.60 5.14
N LEU A 310 -5.74 -11.61 5.44
CA LEU A 310 -6.70 -11.68 6.54
C LEU A 310 -7.63 -12.89 6.39
N LEU A 311 -8.17 -13.09 5.19
CA LEU A 311 -9.04 -14.23 4.93
C LEU A 311 -8.28 -15.55 5.07
N LEU A 312 -7.06 -15.66 4.51
CA LEU A 312 -6.20 -16.82 4.69
C LEU A 312 -5.95 -17.11 6.18
N ARG A 313 -5.62 -16.09 6.97
CA ARG A 313 -5.40 -16.23 8.41
C ARG A 313 -6.63 -16.77 9.14
N LEU A 314 -7.81 -16.23 8.84
CA LEU A 314 -9.05 -16.67 9.47
C LEU A 314 -9.44 -18.10 9.10
N VAL A 315 -9.05 -18.57 7.91
CA VAL A 315 -9.18 -19.97 7.53
C VAL A 315 -8.18 -20.85 8.29
N GLU A 316 -6.92 -20.43 8.40
CA GLU A 316 -5.88 -21.13 9.16
C GLU A 316 -6.23 -21.24 10.67
N GLU A 317 -6.87 -20.22 11.24
CA GLU A 317 -7.36 -20.23 12.63
C GLU A 317 -8.66 -21.04 12.83
N GLY A 318 -9.28 -21.54 11.75
CA GLY A 318 -10.56 -22.25 11.81
C GLY A 318 -11.77 -21.35 12.10
N VAL A 319 -11.61 -20.03 12.07
CA VAL A 319 -12.71 -19.06 12.23
C VAL A 319 -13.62 -19.07 11.00
N ILE A 320 -13.03 -19.14 9.80
CA ILE A 320 -13.76 -19.30 8.54
C ILE A 320 -13.65 -20.75 8.09
N LEU A 321 -14.80 -21.42 8.00
CA LEU A 321 -14.88 -22.78 7.48
C LEU A 321 -15.26 -22.75 6.00
N PRO A 322 -14.77 -23.70 5.18
CA PRO A 322 -15.11 -23.76 3.75
C PRO A 322 -16.62 -23.86 3.44
N SER A 323 -17.42 -24.36 4.39
CA SER A 323 -18.87 -24.51 4.29
C SER A 323 -19.66 -23.22 4.58
N MET A 324 -19.01 -22.15 5.03
CA MET A 324 -19.69 -20.90 5.34
C MET A 324 -20.22 -20.20 4.08
N SER A 325 -21.37 -19.52 4.21
CA SER A 325 -21.91 -18.65 3.16
C SER A 325 -21.03 -17.42 2.93
N GLU A 326 -21.12 -16.82 1.74
CA GLU A 326 -20.38 -15.59 1.38
C GLU A 326 -20.60 -14.47 2.42
N GLU A 327 -21.85 -14.29 2.88
CA GLU A 327 -22.20 -13.31 3.91
C GLU A 327 -21.54 -13.59 5.26
N ASN A 328 -21.50 -14.85 5.70
CA ASN A 328 -20.85 -15.23 6.95
C ASN A 328 -19.33 -15.04 6.88
N VAL A 329 -18.71 -15.33 5.73
CA VAL A 329 -17.29 -15.08 5.48
C VAL A 329 -16.99 -13.57 5.58
N ILE A 330 -17.78 -12.73 4.91
CA ILE A 330 -17.61 -11.28 4.92
C ILE A 330 -17.79 -10.72 6.34
N ARG A 331 -18.84 -11.14 7.05
CA ARG A 331 -19.07 -10.73 8.43
C ARG A 331 -17.98 -11.19 9.37
N ALA A 332 -17.45 -12.41 9.22
CA ALA A 332 -16.34 -12.90 10.02
C ALA A 332 -15.10 -11.99 9.88
N VAL A 333 -14.81 -11.55 8.66
CA VAL A 333 -13.72 -10.57 8.42
C VAL A 333 -14.01 -9.23 9.09
N TRP A 334 -15.22 -8.68 8.95
CA TRP A 334 -15.57 -7.43 9.63
C TRP A 334 -15.53 -7.54 11.16
N VAL A 335 -15.99 -8.66 11.73
CA VAL A 335 -15.89 -8.93 13.17
C VAL A 335 -14.42 -8.98 13.60
N TYR A 336 -13.54 -9.63 12.83
CA TYR A 336 -12.11 -9.65 13.13
C TYR A 336 -11.51 -8.23 13.11
N LEU A 337 -11.82 -7.43 12.09
CA LEU A 337 -11.37 -6.04 11.99
C LEU A 337 -11.93 -5.16 13.13
N SER A 338 -13.18 -5.36 13.53
CA SER A 338 -13.85 -4.61 14.60
C SER A 338 -13.24 -4.87 15.97
N ARG A 339 -12.84 -6.12 16.25
CA ARG A 339 -12.19 -6.49 17.51
C ARG A 339 -10.74 -6.02 17.59
N GLY A 340 -10.20 -5.59 16.44
CA GLY A 340 -8.79 -5.32 16.24
C GLY A 340 -7.99 -6.63 16.15
N PRO A 341 -6.92 -6.67 15.35
CA PRO A 341 -5.94 -7.74 15.39
C PRO A 341 -5.32 -7.70 16.80
N THR A 342 -5.88 -8.50 17.68
CA THR A 342 -5.42 -8.61 19.06
C THR A 342 -4.09 -9.34 19.05
N HIS A 343 -3.21 -8.94 19.97
CA HIS A 343 -2.15 -9.80 20.48
C HIS A 343 -2.78 -11.02 21.14
N ASN A 344 -3.37 -11.92 20.36
CA ASN A 344 -3.71 -13.22 20.87
C ASN A 344 -2.37 -13.87 21.19
N LYS A 345 -2.07 -13.92 22.50
CA LYS A 345 -1.16 -14.90 23.08
C LYS A 345 -1.55 -16.22 22.42
N ILE A 346 -0.76 -16.67 21.47
CA ILE A 346 -0.93 -17.98 20.88
C ILE A 346 -0.65 -18.91 22.06
N ASN A 347 -1.71 -19.42 22.70
CA ASN A 347 -1.66 -20.45 23.74
C ASN A 347 -1.26 -21.80 23.10
N GLY A 348 -0.15 -21.80 22.38
CA GLY A 348 0.45 -22.95 21.73
C GLY A 348 1.96 -22.78 21.81
N SER A 349 2.64 -23.87 22.14
CA SER A 349 4.10 -23.98 22.29
C SER A 349 4.86 -23.59 21.01
N TRP A 350 5.02 -22.29 20.76
CA TRP A 350 6.01 -21.77 19.82
C TRP A 350 7.17 -21.27 20.67
N LYS A 351 8.32 -21.97 20.61
CA LYS A 351 9.58 -21.50 21.19
C LYS A 351 9.75 -20.02 20.84
N GLU A 352 9.85 -19.20 21.88
CA GLU A 352 9.94 -17.73 21.87
C GLU A 352 10.67 -17.19 20.63
N THR A 353 9.91 -16.90 19.58
CA THR A 353 10.41 -16.06 18.49
C THR A 353 10.39 -14.63 19.02
N PRO A 354 11.54 -13.95 19.09
CA PRO A 354 11.60 -12.60 19.64
C PRO A 354 10.70 -11.68 18.82
N VAL A 355 9.74 -11.06 19.49
CA VAL A 355 8.80 -10.11 18.90
C VAL A 355 9.48 -8.74 18.85
N PRO A 356 9.39 -7.99 17.75
CA PRO A 356 9.96 -6.63 17.72
C PRO A 356 9.32 -5.74 18.79
N ALA A 357 10.13 -4.89 19.43
CA ALA A 357 9.69 -4.07 20.56
C ALA A 357 8.50 -3.15 20.25
N ALA A 358 8.35 -2.68 19.00
CA ALA A 358 7.19 -1.87 18.59
C ALA A 358 5.87 -2.67 18.60
N GLU A 359 5.94 -3.96 18.31
CA GLU A 359 4.80 -4.87 18.42
C GLU A 359 4.54 -5.20 19.88
N GLU A 360 5.56 -5.46 20.69
CA GLU A 360 5.38 -5.68 22.13
C GLU A 360 4.74 -4.47 22.83
N ARG A 361 5.04 -3.24 22.39
CA ARG A 361 4.42 -2.00 22.89
C ARG A 361 3.03 -1.73 22.31
N GLY A 362 2.56 -2.53 21.34
CA GLY A 362 1.26 -2.32 20.70
C GLY A 362 1.19 -1.06 19.82
N GLU A 363 2.32 -0.59 19.30
CA GLU A 363 2.39 0.62 18.45
C GLU A 363 1.96 0.32 17.00
N VAL A 364 2.05 -0.93 16.57
CA VAL A 364 1.80 -1.39 15.21
C VAL A 364 0.73 -2.48 15.22
N ALA A 365 -0.17 -2.48 14.24
CA ALA A 365 -1.12 -3.58 14.06
C ALA A 365 -0.37 -4.87 13.66
N VAL A 366 -0.87 -6.03 14.08
CA VAL A 366 -0.18 -7.31 13.86
C VAL A 366 -1.04 -8.28 13.06
N LEU A 367 -0.53 -8.77 11.93
CA LEU A 367 -1.11 -9.90 11.20
C LEU A 367 0.00 -10.87 10.83
N ARG A 368 -0.03 -12.09 11.39
CA ARG A 368 0.92 -13.16 11.07
C ARG A 368 0.17 -14.37 10.54
N LEU A 369 0.67 -14.96 9.47
CA LEU A 369 0.18 -16.25 8.96
C LEU A 369 0.75 -17.40 9.80
N ALA A 370 0.08 -18.55 9.80
CA ALA A 370 0.55 -19.72 10.53
C ALA A 370 1.94 -20.15 10.04
N GLY A 371 2.87 -20.38 10.98
CA GLY A 371 4.26 -20.77 10.67
C GLY A 371 5.20 -19.62 10.36
N GLU A 372 4.72 -18.37 10.31
CA GLU A 372 5.51 -17.25 9.82
C GLU A 372 5.78 -16.18 10.88
N THR A 373 6.97 -15.59 10.83
CA THR A 373 7.37 -14.50 11.74
C THR A 373 7.02 -13.12 11.22
N MET A 374 6.72 -12.98 9.92
CA MET A 374 6.48 -11.69 9.28
C MET A 374 5.15 -11.11 9.76
N ASN A 375 5.20 -9.88 10.28
CA ASN A 375 4.00 -9.09 10.48
C ASN A 375 3.61 -8.42 9.15
N LEU A 376 2.51 -8.83 8.55
CA LEU A 376 1.98 -8.26 7.31
C LEU A 376 1.45 -6.82 7.49
N PHE A 377 1.15 -6.41 8.72
CA PHE A 377 0.72 -5.04 9.06
C PHE A 377 1.85 -4.16 9.60
N PHE A 378 3.10 -4.50 9.35
CA PHE A 378 4.25 -3.75 9.87
C PHE A 378 4.30 -2.25 9.49
N ARG A 379 3.52 -1.82 8.48
CA ARG A 379 3.38 -0.41 8.08
C ARG A 379 2.18 0.30 8.71
N SER A 380 1.24 -0.41 9.32
CA SER A 380 0.00 0.16 9.86
C SER A 380 0.13 0.32 11.36
N SER A 381 0.09 1.55 11.85
CA SER A 381 0.06 1.84 13.27
C SER A 381 -1.21 1.27 13.91
N ALA A 382 -1.12 0.93 15.19
CA ALA A 382 -2.29 0.53 15.97
C ALA A 382 -3.33 1.66 16.02
N ALA A 383 -2.89 2.93 16.05
CA ALA A 383 -3.77 4.10 16.04
C ALA A 383 -4.58 4.20 14.74
N PHE A 384 -3.94 4.08 13.57
CA PHE A 384 -4.63 4.07 12.27
C PHE A 384 -5.63 2.91 12.21
N PHE A 385 -5.23 1.73 12.67
CA PHE A 385 -6.12 0.57 12.67
C PHE A 385 -7.35 0.80 13.56
N GLN A 386 -7.15 1.27 14.80
CA GLN A 386 -8.24 1.50 15.76
C GLN A 386 -9.18 2.63 15.34
N LYS A 387 -8.66 3.73 14.79
CA LYS A 387 -9.44 4.93 14.48
C LYS A 387 -10.10 4.87 13.10
N ILE A 388 -9.48 4.20 12.13
CA ILE A 388 -9.94 4.18 10.74
C ILE A 388 -10.49 2.81 10.35
N VAL A 389 -9.67 1.75 10.43
CA VAL A 389 -10.05 0.41 9.94
C VAL A 389 -11.16 -0.20 10.79
N LYS A 390 -11.01 -0.19 12.12
CA LYS A 390 -12.00 -0.69 13.07
C LYS A 390 -13.31 0.07 12.94
N ARG A 391 -13.28 1.41 12.86
CA ARG A 391 -14.48 2.25 12.68
C ARG A 391 -15.27 1.84 11.44
N ALA A 392 -14.60 1.71 10.29
CA ALA A 392 -15.26 1.30 9.05
C ALA A 392 -15.87 -0.12 9.15
N ALA A 393 -15.20 -1.04 9.86
CA ALA A 393 -15.74 -2.37 10.13
C ALA A 393 -16.94 -2.35 11.09
N ASP A 394 -16.87 -1.55 12.16
CA ASP A 394 -17.97 -1.34 13.12
C ASP A 394 -19.21 -0.79 12.41
N GLU A 395 -19.05 0.21 11.53
CA GLU A 395 -20.12 0.79 10.71
C GLU A 395 -20.72 -0.24 9.74
N ALA A 396 -19.89 -1.06 9.09
CA ALA A 396 -20.37 -2.12 8.20
C ALA A 396 -21.15 -3.22 8.95
N LEU A 397 -20.75 -3.54 10.20
CA LEU A 397 -21.45 -4.52 11.04
C LEU A 397 -22.84 -4.07 11.50
N GLN A 398 -23.11 -2.76 11.52
CA GLN A 398 -24.46 -2.24 11.83
C GLN A 398 -25.47 -2.50 10.70
N LEU A 399 -25.01 -2.93 9.51
CA LEU A 399 -25.90 -3.18 8.39
C LEU A 399 -26.60 -4.54 8.50
N PRO A 400 -27.94 -4.60 8.30
CA PRO A 400 -28.70 -5.85 8.28
C PRO A 400 -28.21 -6.85 7.24
N HIS A 401 -27.75 -6.36 6.09
CA HIS A 401 -27.17 -7.16 5.01
C HIS A 401 -25.88 -6.52 4.49
N PHE A 402 -24.89 -7.36 4.18
CA PHE A 402 -23.58 -6.88 3.73
C PHE A 402 -23.65 -6.10 2.41
N SER A 403 -24.58 -6.45 1.52
CA SER A 403 -24.78 -5.81 0.21
C SER A 403 -25.25 -4.36 0.29
N GLU A 404 -25.86 -3.95 1.40
CA GLU A 404 -26.34 -2.57 1.59
C GLU A 404 -25.21 -1.56 1.72
N VAL A 405 -23.96 -2.02 1.94
CA VAL A 405 -22.80 -1.16 2.19
C VAL A 405 -22.55 -0.15 1.08
N PHE A 406 -22.72 -0.54 -0.18
CA PHE A 406 -22.51 0.34 -1.34
C PHE A 406 -23.69 1.29 -1.63
N VAL A 407 -24.84 1.03 -0.99
CA VAL A 407 -26.05 1.86 -1.14
C VAL A 407 -26.13 2.87 -0.01
N LYS A 408 -25.80 2.46 1.22
CA LYS A 408 -25.92 3.27 2.43
C LYS A 408 -24.72 4.17 2.67
N PHE A 409 -23.51 3.71 2.33
CA PHE A 409 -22.33 4.53 2.42
C PHE A 409 -22.02 5.12 1.03
N PRO A 410 -21.80 6.43 0.91
CA PRO A 410 -21.22 6.97 -0.31
C PRO A 410 -19.73 6.59 -0.40
N PHE A 411 -19.18 6.64 -1.61
CA PHE A 411 -17.74 6.51 -1.78
C PHE A 411 -17.02 7.62 -1.00
N GLN A 412 -16.18 7.24 -0.04
CA GLN A 412 -15.49 8.16 0.86
C GLN A 412 -14.00 7.83 0.91
N PRO A 413 -13.15 8.52 0.13
CA PRO A 413 -11.71 8.41 0.33
C PRO A 413 -11.36 8.92 1.74
N LEU A 414 -10.22 8.50 2.29
CA LEU A 414 -9.82 8.80 3.68
C LEU A 414 -9.92 10.29 4.05
N GLN A 415 -9.64 11.17 3.08
CA GLN A 415 -9.74 12.63 3.24
C GLN A 415 -11.16 13.11 3.63
N LEU A 416 -12.20 12.39 3.18
CA LEU A 416 -13.60 12.69 3.48
C LEU A 416 -14.13 11.93 4.72
N VAL A 417 -13.39 10.91 5.19
CA VAL A 417 -13.72 10.16 6.41
C VAL A 417 -13.38 10.97 7.67
N MET A 418 -12.37 11.85 7.55
CA MET A 418 -11.87 12.69 8.64
C MET A 418 -12.63 14.02 8.69
N ASP A 419 -12.79 14.60 9.88
CA ASP A 419 -13.58 15.84 10.05
C ASP A 419 -12.99 17.03 9.29
N THR A 420 -11.66 17.12 9.24
CA THR A 420 -10.95 18.13 8.44
C THR A 420 -9.72 17.52 7.78
N CYS A 421 -9.42 17.98 6.56
CA CYS A 421 -8.23 17.58 5.81
C CYS A 421 -7.62 18.82 5.14
N PHE A 422 -6.36 19.08 5.45
CA PHE A 422 -5.60 20.20 4.90
C PHE A 422 -4.53 19.69 3.94
N VAL A 423 -4.18 20.54 2.97
CA VAL A 423 -2.98 20.37 2.15
C VAL A 423 -1.98 21.43 2.60
N VAL A 424 -0.78 20.97 2.97
CA VAL A 424 0.35 21.85 3.29
C VAL A 424 1.31 21.78 2.12
N GLU A 425 1.50 22.90 1.43
CA GLU A 425 2.37 23.05 0.26
C GLU A 425 3.62 23.88 0.62
N GLY A 426 4.60 23.94 -0.29
CA GLY A 426 5.83 24.71 -0.08
C GLY A 426 6.88 24.01 0.77
N LEU A 427 6.77 22.68 0.93
CA LEU A 427 7.71 21.86 1.70
C LEU A 427 8.89 21.35 0.87
N LEU A 428 9.09 21.86 -0.35
CA LEU A 428 10.14 21.39 -1.25
C LEU A 428 11.53 21.48 -0.59
N ALA A 429 11.88 22.61 0.01
CA ALA A 429 13.15 22.78 0.73
C ALA A 429 13.28 21.80 1.91
N TYR A 430 12.17 21.61 2.64
CA TYR A 430 12.09 20.67 3.75
C TYR A 430 12.22 19.21 3.31
N PHE A 431 11.92 18.83 2.06
CA PHE A 431 12.15 17.46 1.59
C PHE A 431 13.46 17.31 0.77
N ALA A 432 13.90 18.36 0.07
CA ALA A 432 15.02 18.34 -0.87
C ALA A 432 16.40 18.14 -0.22
N GLU A 433 16.59 18.59 1.04
CA GLU A 433 17.83 18.35 1.79
C GLU A 433 18.18 16.86 1.97
N THR A 434 17.23 15.96 1.71
CA THR A 434 17.35 14.53 2.01
C THR A 434 17.59 13.61 0.82
N ASP A 435 17.37 14.06 -0.42
CA ASP A 435 17.62 13.21 -1.60
C ASP A 435 19.09 13.25 -2.06
N SER A 436 19.92 14.16 -1.48
CA SER A 436 21.32 14.37 -1.87
C SER A 436 22.35 13.83 -0.88
N THR A 437 21.94 13.42 0.33
CA THR A 437 22.87 12.94 1.36
C THR A 437 22.99 11.42 1.30
N PRO A 438 24.19 10.86 1.01
CA PRO A 438 24.39 9.41 1.08
C PRO A 438 24.11 8.96 2.51
N VAL A 439 23.32 7.89 2.67
CA VAL A 439 22.96 7.25 3.96
C VAL A 439 24.22 7.16 4.82
N VAL A 440 24.40 8.13 5.72
CA VAL A 440 25.58 8.17 6.58
C VAL A 440 25.48 6.96 7.49
N LYS A 441 26.48 6.09 7.41
CA LYS A 441 26.62 4.78 8.08
C LYS A 441 26.52 4.79 9.63
N LYS A 442 26.05 5.86 10.27
CA LYS A 442 26.15 6.05 11.72
C LYS A 442 24.83 6.26 12.46
N THR A 443 23.70 6.47 11.80
CA THR A 443 22.40 6.55 12.48
C THR A 443 21.51 5.40 12.03
N GLY A 444 21.24 4.48 12.96
CA GLY A 444 20.45 3.26 12.77
C GLY A 444 18.95 3.49 12.52
N ALA A 445 18.60 4.51 11.76
CA ALA A 445 17.22 4.89 11.52
C ALA A 445 16.61 4.00 10.42
N ALA A 446 15.61 3.21 10.81
CA ALA A 446 15.00 2.15 10.01
C ALA A 446 14.10 2.64 8.86
N TRP A 447 13.96 3.96 8.70
CA TRP A 447 13.03 4.61 7.80
C TRP A 447 13.80 5.42 6.76
N SER A 448 13.28 5.52 5.54
CA SER A 448 13.84 6.48 4.57
C SER A 448 13.79 7.88 5.20
N PRO A 449 14.77 8.75 4.93
CA PRO A 449 14.78 10.09 5.53
C PRO A 449 13.48 10.88 5.24
N SER A 450 12.86 10.64 4.08
CA SER A 450 11.53 11.17 3.74
C SER A 450 10.43 10.76 4.73
N VAL A 451 10.38 9.49 5.16
CA VAL A 451 9.37 9.00 6.11
C VAL A 451 9.61 9.58 7.50
N GLN A 452 10.87 9.71 7.91
CA GLN A 452 11.22 10.37 9.18
C GLN A 452 10.76 11.84 9.20
N ARG A 453 10.94 12.55 8.08
CA ARG A 453 10.46 13.94 7.94
C ARG A 453 8.93 14.02 8.00
N VAL A 454 8.20 13.10 7.37
CA VAL A 454 6.73 13.04 7.48
C VAL A 454 6.29 12.74 8.92
N GLN A 455 6.97 11.81 9.60
CA GLN A 455 6.71 11.51 11.02
C GLN A 455 7.01 12.70 11.93
N ALA A 456 8.05 13.48 11.63
CA ALA A 456 8.35 14.72 12.36
C ALA A 456 7.22 15.74 12.20
N ILE A 457 6.70 15.93 10.98
CA ILE A 457 5.52 16.78 10.73
C ILE A 457 4.30 16.24 11.50
N GLN A 458 4.10 14.92 11.51
CA GLN A 458 3.01 14.30 12.29
C GLN A 458 3.13 14.60 13.78
N GLY A 459 4.33 14.51 14.35
CA GLY A 459 4.60 14.87 15.75
C GLY A 459 4.27 16.34 16.03
N LEU A 460 4.71 17.26 15.16
CA LEU A 460 4.39 18.69 15.26
C LEU A 460 2.88 18.95 15.19
N VAL A 461 2.16 18.27 14.30
CA VAL A 461 0.71 18.38 14.17
C VAL A 461 0.02 17.88 15.44
N GLN A 462 0.44 16.74 15.99
CA GLN A 462 -0.15 16.19 17.20
C GLN A 462 0.07 17.11 18.41
N GLU A 463 1.28 17.64 18.57
CA GLU A 463 1.60 18.60 19.63
C GLU A 463 0.80 19.91 19.48
N ALA A 464 0.73 20.44 18.26
CA ALA A 464 0.01 21.70 17.98
C ALA A 464 -1.50 21.59 18.25
N LEU A 465 -2.11 20.45 17.92
CA LEU A 465 -3.55 20.25 18.07
C LEU A 465 -3.95 19.87 19.50
N GLY A 466 -3.12 19.11 20.22
CA GLY A 466 -3.38 18.71 21.60
C GLY A 466 -4.78 18.12 21.78
N SER A 467 -5.55 18.65 22.74
CA SER A 467 -6.91 18.18 23.05
C SER A 467 -7.94 18.37 21.94
N ARG A 468 -7.63 19.17 20.90
CA ARG A 468 -8.56 19.47 19.81
C ARG A 468 -8.79 18.27 18.91
N SER A 469 -7.80 17.39 18.78
CA SER A 469 -7.86 16.22 17.94
C SER A 469 -7.84 14.94 18.76
N SER A 470 -8.70 14.00 18.40
CA SER A 470 -8.68 12.64 18.95
C SER A 470 -7.78 11.71 18.14
N TYR A 471 -7.47 12.10 16.90
CA TYR A 471 -6.53 11.45 16.00
C TYR A 471 -6.10 12.43 14.90
N ALA A 472 -4.81 12.42 14.56
CA ALA A 472 -4.29 13.16 13.42
C ALA A 472 -3.26 12.31 12.70
N THR A 473 -3.32 12.34 11.37
CA THR A 473 -2.36 11.63 10.52
C THR A 473 -1.87 12.52 9.39
N VAL A 474 -0.63 12.30 8.99
CA VAL A 474 0.07 13.09 7.98
C VAL A 474 0.69 12.15 6.97
N TRP A 475 0.50 12.42 5.68
CA TRP A 475 1.14 11.66 4.63
C TRP A 475 1.50 12.55 3.45
N ARG A 476 2.53 12.16 2.72
CA ARG A 476 2.99 12.92 1.55
C ARG A 476 1.92 12.89 0.45
N ARG A 477 1.72 14.01 -0.23
CA ARG A 477 0.84 14.11 -1.40
C ARG A 477 1.67 14.10 -2.68
N GLY A 478 2.72 14.93 -2.69
CA GLY A 478 3.65 15.09 -3.80
C GLY A 478 5.05 15.45 -3.31
N GLU A 479 5.91 15.94 -4.20
CA GLU A 479 7.31 16.23 -3.87
C GLU A 479 7.45 17.35 -2.82
N ASP A 480 6.52 18.30 -2.82
CA ASP A 480 6.54 19.55 -2.07
C ASP A 480 5.37 19.72 -1.08
N SER A 481 4.56 18.66 -0.90
CA SER A 481 3.28 18.77 -0.21
C SER A 481 2.90 17.54 0.59
N VAL A 482 2.18 17.77 1.69
CA VAL A 482 1.60 16.74 2.56
C VAL A 482 0.10 16.98 2.78
N HIS A 483 -0.63 15.91 3.03
CA HIS A 483 -1.96 15.94 3.62
C HIS A 483 -1.86 15.88 5.14
N VAL A 484 -2.68 16.68 5.82
CA VAL A 484 -2.89 16.62 7.27
C VAL A 484 -4.37 16.37 7.50
N ALA A 485 -4.74 15.17 7.94
CA ALA A 485 -6.13 14.84 8.23
C ALA A 485 -6.35 14.67 9.73
N VAL A 486 -7.42 15.27 10.23
CA VAL A 486 -7.69 15.44 11.66
C VAL A 486 -9.11 14.96 11.97
N GLN A 487 -9.20 14.06 12.94
CA GLN A 487 -10.44 13.75 13.64
C GLN A 487 -10.49 14.59 14.90
N LEU A 488 -11.52 15.42 15.04
CA LEU A 488 -11.74 16.25 16.20
C LEU A 488 -12.06 15.38 17.42
N THR A 489 -11.75 15.89 18.61
CA THR A 489 -12.28 15.33 19.85
C THR A 489 -13.76 15.62 19.97
N THR A 490 -14.11 16.90 19.79
CA THR A 490 -15.48 17.38 19.61
C THR A 490 -15.45 18.64 18.73
N GLU A 491 -16.58 18.98 18.13
CA GLU A 491 -16.70 20.24 17.38
C GLU A 491 -16.43 21.47 18.27
N VAL A 492 -16.78 21.41 19.56
CA VAL A 492 -16.56 22.49 20.52
C VAL A 492 -15.07 22.70 20.80
N GLU A 493 -14.33 21.62 21.05
CA GLU A 493 -12.87 21.66 21.23
C GLU A 493 -12.16 22.12 19.95
N GLY A 494 -12.62 21.69 18.78
CA GLY A 494 -12.11 22.15 17.49
C GLY A 494 -12.26 23.67 17.29
N ARG A 495 -13.35 24.27 17.78
CA ARG A 495 -13.65 25.71 17.68
C ARG A 495 -13.03 26.58 18.78
N ASN A 496 -12.49 25.98 19.83
CA ASN A 496 -11.98 26.73 20.98
C ASN A 496 -10.88 27.71 20.55
N ARG A 497 -10.94 29.00 20.87
CA ARG A 497 -9.88 29.94 20.47
C ARG A 497 -8.69 29.96 21.42
N LEU A 498 -8.74 29.20 22.51
CA LEU A 498 -7.70 29.10 23.50
C LEU A 498 -7.00 27.74 23.40
N THR A 499 -5.69 27.74 23.19
CA THR A 499 -4.86 26.55 23.42
C THR A 499 -4.38 26.60 24.87
N ARG A 500 -4.94 25.72 25.70
CA ARG A 500 -4.52 25.54 27.10
C ARG A 500 -3.21 24.74 27.11
N GLY A 501 -2.16 25.33 27.67
CA GLY A 501 -0.88 24.67 27.93
C GLY A 501 -0.82 24.12 29.36
N PRO A 502 0.39 23.86 29.87
CA PRO A 502 0.58 23.26 31.20
C PRO A 502 0.29 24.24 32.36
N PRO A 503 0.07 23.71 33.58
CA PRO A 503 0.03 24.52 34.80
C PRO A 503 1.34 25.31 34.99
N VAL A 504 1.26 26.50 35.56
CA VAL A 504 2.44 27.38 35.74
C VAL A 504 3.46 26.80 36.72
N GLU A 505 3.03 25.91 37.60
CA GLU A 505 3.85 25.19 38.56
C GLU A 505 4.78 24.16 37.90
N ASP A 506 4.46 23.69 36.68
CA ASP A 506 5.29 22.77 35.91
C ASP A 506 6.28 23.55 35.03
N THR A 507 7.42 23.92 35.61
CA THR A 507 8.43 24.77 34.96
C THR A 507 8.97 24.15 33.67
N GLU A 508 9.20 22.83 33.64
CA GLU A 508 9.76 22.14 32.47
C GLU A 508 8.76 22.13 31.32
N ALA A 509 7.50 21.78 31.59
CA ALA A 509 6.46 21.80 30.57
C ALA A 509 6.18 23.23 30.06
N VAL A 510 6.22 24.24 30.94
CA VAL A 510 6.06 25.65 30.57
C VAL A 510 7.19 26.13 29.66
N GLU A 511 8.44 25.76 29.95
CA GLU A 511 9.59 26.07 29.09
C GLU A 511 9.43 25.45 27.71
N HIS A 512 9.06 24.17 27.64
CA HIS A 512 8.79 23.48 26.38
C HIS A 512 7.65 24.15 25.60
N PHE A 513 6.53 24.46 26.27
CA PHE A 513 5.38 25.15 25.65
C PHE A 513 5.76 26.54 25.11
N ASN A 514 6.57 27.30 25.87
CA ASN A 514 7.08 28.60 25.44
C ASN A 514 8.06 28.48 24.26
N ALA A 515 8.90 27.44 24.23
CA ALA A 515 9.80 27.17 23.10
C ALA A 515 8.99 26.82 21.84
N PHE A 516 7.99 25.94 21.97
CA PHE A 516 7.15 25.51 20.87
C PHE A 516 6.34 26.65 20.27
N TRP A 517 5.60 27.41 21.09
CA TRP A 517 4.71 28.48 20.60
C TRP A 517 5.41 29.83 20.42
N GLY A 518 6.30 30.20 21.34
CA GLY A 518 6.96 31.51 21.35
C GLY A 518 6.55 32.30 22.58
N LYS A 519 7.52 32.99 23.21
CA LYS A 519 7.26 33.77 24.43
C LYS A 519 6.36 34.99 24.18
N ASP A 520 6.31 35.45 22.93
CA ASP A 520 5.56 36.61 22.43
C ASP A 520 4.06 36.36 22.29
N ILE A 521 3.64 35.13 21.91
CA ILE A 521 2.22 34.78 21.75
C ILE A 521 1.63 34.06 22.97
N THR A 522 2.48 33.58 23.88
CA THR A 522 2.04 32.86 25.08
C THR A 522 1.72 33.85 26.21
N SER A 523 0.64 33.57 26.93
CA SER A 523 0.18 34.37 28.07
C SER A 523 -0.21 33.47 29.24
N THR A 524 -0.12 34.00 30.45
CA THR A 524 -0.58 33.28 31.65
C THR A 524 -2.04 33.65 31.91
N ARG A 525 -2.90 32.65 32.14
CA ARG A 525 -4.33 32.87 32.39
C ARG A 525 -4.80 32.04 33.57
N GLN A 526 -5.65 32.65 34.40
CA GLN A 526 -6.37 31.96 35.47
C GLN A 526 -7.74 31.51 34.95
N PHE A 527 -8.10 30.27 35.24
CA PHE A 527 -9.39 29.67 34.89
C PHE A 527 -10.38 29.78 36.06
N PRO A 528 -11.70 29.62 35.82
CA PRO A 528 -12.72 29.69 36.87
C PRO A 528 -12.56 28.68 38.00
N ASP A 529 -11.81 27.59 37.76
CA ASP A 529 -11.45 26.58 38.76
C ASP A 529 -10.29 27.04 39.68
N GLY A 530 -9.77 28.25 39.49
CA GLY A 530 -8.64 28.82 40.23
C GLY A 530 -7.27 28.42 39.67
N SER A 531 -7.22 27.47 38.73
CA SER A 531 -5.97 26.97 38.17
C SER A 531 -5.34 27.99 37.21
N ILE A 532 -4.01 28.08 37.23
CA ILE A 532 -3.25 29.03 36.42
C ILE A 532 -2.42 28.26 35.41
N HIS A 533 -2.65 28.52 34.13
CA HIS A 533 -1.96 27.81 33.05
C HIS A 533 -1.28 28.79 32.09
N ARG A 534 -0.26 28.31 31.41
CA ARG A 534 0.28 28.98 30.21
C ARG A 534 -0.63 28.68 29.04
N CYS A 535 -0.98 29.68 28.23
CA CYS A 535 -1.96 29.54 27.16
C CYS A 535 -1.59 30.37 25.93
N VAL A 536 -2.18 30.01 24.78
CA VAL A 536 -2.19 30.84 23.56
C VAL A 536 -3.64 31.19 23.24
N LEU A 537 -3.94 32.48 23.12
CA LEU A 537 -5.24 32.95 22.63
C LEU A 537 -5.11 33.35 21.16
N TRP A 538 -5.86 32.68 20.29
CA TRP A 538 -5.84 32.91 18.85
C TRP A 538 -6.79 34.05 18.47
N SER A 539 -6.25 35.07 17.80
CA SER A 539 -7.02 36.14 17.15
C SER A 539 -7.28 35.81 15.67
N PHE A 540 -8.41 36.27 15.16
CA PHE A 540 -8.83 36.07 13.78
C PHE A 540 -9.25 37.41 13.18
N ASP A 541 -8.93 37.62 11.90
CA ASP A 541 -9.23 38.88 11.20
C ASP A 541 -10.75 39.16 11.16
N ASP A 542 -11.57 38.11 11.17
CA ASP A 542 -13.03 38.18 11.23
C ASP A 542 -13.55 38.90 12.50
N ASP A 543 -12.73 39.02 13.55
CA ASP A 543 -13.10 39.75 14.76
C ASP A 543 -12.89 41.28 14.62
N VAL A 544 -12.16 41.73 13.60
CA VAL A 544 -11.84 43.16 13.41
C VAL A 544 -13.08 43.91 12.94
N GLY A 545 -13.75 44.58 13.88
CA GLY A 545 -14.96 45.38 13.64
C GLY A 545 -16.26 44.74 14.13
N ALA A 546 -16.22 43.51 14.66
CA ALA A 546 -17.36 42.87 15.29
C ALA A 546 -17.33 43.09 16.81
N ASN A 547 -18.38 43.69 17.39
CA ASN A 547 -18.53 43.84 18.85
C ASN A 547 -18.79 42.50 19.58
N THR A 548 -18.94 41.41 18.81
CA THR A 548 -19.20 40.05 19.29
C THR A 548 -18.26 39.09 18.58
N THR A 549 -17.70 38.14 19.32
CA THR A 549 -16.88 37.06 18.76
C THR A 549 -17.70 36.24 17.74
N ILE A 550 -17.25 36.23 16.48
CA ILE A 550 -17.91 35.46 15.43
C ILE A 550 -17.72 33.96 15.70
N ALA A 551 -18.80 33.18 15.59
CA ALA A 551 -18.71 31.72 15.69
C ALA A 551 -17.95 31.16 14.48
N LEU A 552 -16.68 30.82 14.68
CA LEU A 552 -15.82 30.22 13.65
C LEU A 552 -16.05 28.71 13.57
N SER A 553 -15.82 28.13 12.40
CA SER A 553 -15.78 26.67 12.25
C SER A 553 -14.52 26.09 12.88
N ALA A 554 -14.56 24.81 13.28
CA ALA A 554 -13.39 24.11 13.80
C ALA A 554 -12.25 24.11 12.78
N ALA A 555 -12.57 23.96 11.48
CA ALA A 555 -11.60 24.00 10.39
C ALA A 555 -10.82 25.33 10.35
N THR A 556 -11.48 26.47 10.54
CA THR A 556 -10.81 27.79 10.53
C THR A 556 -9.82 27.93 11.68
N VAL A 557 -10.22 27.52 12.88
CA VAL A 557 -9.37 27.59 14.08
C VAL A 557 -8.18 26.66 13.94
N ILE A 558 -8.42 25.40 13.57
CA ILE A 558 -7.38 24.39 13.38
C ILE A 558 -6.39 24.81 12.30
N ARG A 559 -6.88 25.32 11.17
CA ARG A 559 -6.03 25.86 10.11
C ARG A 559 -5.07 26.91 10.65
N ARG A 560 -5.56 27.84 11.47
CA ARG A 560 -4.74 28.92 12.05
C ARG A 560 -3.67 28.38 13.00
N VAL A 561 -4.04 27.46 13.88
CA VAL A 561 -3.13 26.79 14.82
C VAL A 561 -2.02 26.05 14.07
N LEU A 562 -2.40 25.23 13.08
CA LEU A 562 -1.46 24.45 12.27
C LEU A 562 -0.58 25.35 11.41
N GLU A 563 -1.14 26.37 10.75
CA GLU A 563 -0.38 27.31 9.93
C GLU A 563 0.71 27.98 10.77
N PHE A 564 0.40 28.43 11.99
CA PHE A 564 1.38 29.02 12.88
C PHE A 564 2.47 28.01 13.26
N ALA A 565 2.08 26.83 13.77
CA ALA A 565 3.03 25.82 14.23
C ALA A 565 3.94 25.33 13.11
N LEU A 566 3.38 25.01 11.94
CA LEU A 566 4.14 24.52 10.79
C LEU A 566 5.06 25.59 10.23
N ARG A 567 4.62 26.86 10.10
CA ARG A 567 5.51 27.94 9.65
C ARG A 567 6.68 28.13 10.60
N LYS A 568 6.42 28.13 11.91
CA LYS A 568 7.47 28.35 12.91
C LYS A 568 8.53 27.24 12.91
N HIS A 569 8.12 25.99 12.72
CA HIS A 569 9.01 24.83 12.89
C HIS A 569 9.55 24.25 11.58
N LEU A 570 8.94 24.55 10.42
CA LEU A 570 9.36 24.00 9.12
C LEU A 570 10.01 25.01 8.19
N LEU A 571 9.74 26.32 8.35
CA LEU A 571 10.45 27.32 7.56
C LEU A 571 11.84 27.55 8.17
N PRO A 572 12.90 27.63 7.35
CA PRO A 572 14.19 28.10 7.82
C PRO A 572 13.97 29.48 8.45
N THR A 573 14.31 29.63 9.74
CA THR A 573 14.41 30.96 10.36
C THR A 573 15.32 31.81 9.48
N ALA A 574 14.76 32.86 8.89
CA ALA A 574 15.50 33.86 8.13
C ALA A 574 16.55 34.55 8.99
#